data_AF-A0ABD5MV79-F1
#
_entry.id   AF-A0ABD5MV79-F1
#
_cell.length_a   1.000
_cell.length_b   1.000
_cell.length_c   1.000
_cell.angle_alpha   90.00
_cell.angle_beta   90.00
_cell.angle_gamma   90.00
#
_symmetry.space_group_name_H-M   'P 1'
#
loop_
_entity.id
_entity.type
_entity.pdbx_description
1 polymer ?
#
loop_
_entity_poly.entity_id
_entity_poly.type
_entity_poly.pdbx_seq_one_letter_code
_entity_poly.pdbx_strand_id
1 'polypeptide(L)'
;MGSSLFNSEKKRNLLCYNEILILKQNIPNAITSLRLVVLPHLVYSFNHQNTLVAYALFIFAIGTDLADGYIARKLNSTSKLGAYLDATIDFFFSSGMYIAFIINGIYSPWILLIIASIFSQFIILNVYVKKTIYDPIGKYYGSLLFGGIGLTLLFPDQLVYNIVTFGIVISTLASIISRLTYFFSYKKEKNSFILIQDNLPRISVGNDNTNQTLLRNCLYSDWILLQSIENLEVHTFKKLDAHT
;
A
#
# COMPACT_ATOMS: atom_id res chain seq x y z
N MET A 1 -7.39 23.85 44.76
CA MET A 1 -6.87 24.70 43.66
C MET A 1 -5.96 23.98 42.66
N GLY A 2 -5.42 22.77 42.93
CA GLY A 2 -4.48 22.08 42.02
C GLY A 2 -5.10 21.23 40.89
N SER A 3 -6.41 20.94 40.91
CA SER A 3 -7.05 20.04 39.93
C SER A 3 -7.34 20.68 38.56
N SER A 4 -7.47 22.01 38.48
CA SER A 4 -7.72 22.71 37.21
C SER A 4 -6.46 22.89 36.37
N LEU A 5 -5.30 23.11 37.00
CA LEU A 5 -4.01 23.26 36.32
C LEU A 5 -3.55 21.93 35.69
N PHE A 6 -3.70 20.82 36.41
CA PHE A 6 -3.35 19.48 35.94
C PHE A 6 -4.15 19.08 34.68
N ASN A 7 -5.42 19.48 34.61
CA ASN A 7 -6.28 19.20 33.47
C ASN A 7 -5.93 20.09 32.26
N SER A 8 -5.46 21.32 32.49
CA SER A 8 -5.00 22.23 31.44
C SER A 8 -3.67 21.81 30.81
N GLU A 9 -2.74 21.27 31.59
CA GLU A 9 -1.47 20.72 31.08
C GLU A 9 -1.68 19.44 30.29
N LYS A 10 -2.52 18.52 30.77
CA LYS A 10 -2.88 17.30 30.04
C LYS A 10 -3.52 17.63 28.68
N LYS A 11 -4.39 18.63 28.63
CA LYS A 11 -5.04 19.10 27.39
C LYS A 11 -4.03 19.76 26.43
N ARG A 12 -3.09 20.56 26.93
CA ARG A 12 -1.99 21.14 26.13
C ARG A 12 -1.04 20.07 25.58
N ASN A 13 -0.69 19.07 26.39
CA ASN A 13 0.16 17.96 25.96
C ASN A 13 -0.54 17.08 24.92
N LEU A 14 -1.86 16.87 25.04
CA LEU A 14 -2.67 16.18 24.02
C LEU A 14 -2.79 16.97 22.72
N LEU A 15 -2.94 18.30 22.79
CA LEU A 15 -2.96 19.16 21.61
C LEU A 15 -1.59 19.17 20.90
N CYS A 16 -0.49 19.30 21.65
CA CYS A 16 0.87 19.25 21.11
C CYS A 16 1.19 17.87 20.52
N TYR A 17 0.77 16.79 21.17
CA TYR A 17 0.91 15.43 20.65
C TYR A 17 0.11 15.22 19.35
N ASN A 18 -1.13 15.72 19.28
CA ASN A 18 -1.94 15.68 18.07
C ASN A 18 -1.35 16.53 16.94
N GLU A 19 -0.85 17.74 17.21
CA GLU A 19 -0.18 18.56 16.19
C GLU A 19 1.10 17.91 15.67
N ILE A 20 1.92 17.33 16.56
CA ILE A 20 3.11 16.57 16.16
C ILE A 20 2.71 15.34 15.32
N LEU A 21 1.63 14.64 15.68
CA LEU A 21 1.10 13.51 14.90
C LEU A 21 0.59 13.94 13.52
N ILE A 22 -0.12 15.07 13.44
CA ILE A 22 -0.64 15.64 12.20
C ILE A 22 0.52 16.05 11.29
N LEU A 23 1.53 16.76 11.82
CA LEU A 23 2.73 17.13 11.07
C LEU A 23 3.48 15.89 10.56
N LYS A 24 3.62 14.87 11.40
CA LYS A 24 4.29 13.61 11.08
C LYS A 24 3.58 12.78 10.01
N GLN A 25 2.25 12.90 9.88
CA GLN A 25 1.46 12.28 8.81
C GLN A 25 1.39 13.13 7.54
N ASN A 26 1.46 14.46 7.66
CA ASN A 26 1.39 15.36 6.52
C ASN A 26 2.70 15.47 5.74
N ILE A 27 3.85 15.23 6.37
CA ILE A 27 5.16 15.29 5.69
C ILE A 27 5.24 14.29 4.51
N PRO A 28 4.95 12.98 4.67
CA PRO A 28 4.97 12.04 3.55
C PRO A 28 3.92 12.38 2.46
N ASN A 29 2.76 12.89 2.87
CA ASN A 29 1.69 13.27 1.94
C ASN A 29 2.06 14.53 1.11
N ALA A 30 2.79 15.48 1.70
CA ALA A 30 3.23 16.68 0.99
C ALA A 30 4.27 16.35 -0.08
N ILE A 31 5.13 15.38 0.19
CA ILE A 31 6.23 15.03 -0.69
C ILE A 31 5.76 14.12 -1.85
N THR A 32 4.83 13.20 -1.58
CA THR A 32 4.08 12.49 -2.65
C THR A 32 3.30 13.47 -3.52
N SER A 33 2.64 14.48 -2.94
CA SER A 33 1.95 15.53 -3.70
C SER A 33 2.90 16.34 -4.60
N LEU A 34 4.18 16.43 -4.24
CA LEU A 34 5.18 17.12 -5.05
C LEU A 34 5.44 16.40 -6.39
N ARG A 35 5.36 15.05 -6.42
CA ARG A 35 5.44 14.27 -7.68
C ARG A 35 4.30 14.58 -8.65
N LEU A 36 3.09 14.83 -8.14
CA LEU A 36 1.96 15.28 -8.95
C LEU A 36 2.22 16.62 -9.65
N VAL A 37 2.94 17.53 -8.98
CA VAL A 37 3.31 18.83 -9.57
C VAL A 37 4.49 18.68 -10.54
N VAL A 38 5.44 17.79 -10.26
CA VAL A 38 6.60 17.53 -11.14
C VAL A 38 6.17 16.86 -12.44
N LEU A 39 5.19 15.95 -12.41
CA LEU A 39 4.69 15.22 -13.58
C LEU A 39 4.41 16.09 -14.82
N PRO A 40 3.55 17.14 -14.77
CA PRO A 40 3.26 17.96 -15.94
C PRO A 40 4.50 18.68 -16.48
N HIS A 41 5.41 19.12 -15.61
CA HIS A 41 6.66 19.76 -16.01
C HIS A 41 7.61 18.78 -16.70
N LEU A 42 7.63 17.53 -16.21
CA LEU A 42 8.44 16.46 -16.78
C LEU A 42 7.92 16.04 -18.17
N VAL A 43 6.60 15.84 -18.31
CA VAL A 43 5.94 15.56 -19.60
C VAL A 43 6.15 16.71 -20.58
N TYR A 44 6.01 17.96 -20.14
CA TYR A 44 6.24 19.14 -20.97
C TYR A 44 7.67 19.18 -21.49
N SER A 45 8.66 18.99 -20.61
CA SER A 45 10.09 19.02 -20.95
C SER A 45 10.46 17.89 -21.91
N PHE A 46 9.88 16.70 -21.69
CA PHE A 46 10.04 15.55 -22.58
C PHE A 46 9.52 15.84 -23.99
N ASN A 47 8.29 16.36 -24.12
CA ASN A 47 7.68 16.65 -25.41
C ASN A 47 8.41 17.77 -26.19
N HIS A 48 9.06 18.70 -25.51
CA HIS A 48 9.86 19.77 -26.14
C HIS A 48 11.30 19.35 -26.44
N GLN A 49 11.61 18.04 -26.37
CA GLN A 49 12.94 17.48 -26.61
C GLN A 49 14.03 18.07 -25.69
N ASN A 50 13.65 18.67 -24.56
CA ASN A 50 14.58 19.17 -23.55
C ASN A 50 14.95 18.03 -22.60
N THR A 51 15.69 17.06 -23.14
CA THR A 51 16.07 15.81 -22.47
C THR A 51 16.84 16.05 -21.18
N LEU A 52 17.69 17.09 -21.14
CA LEU A 52 18.48 17.44 -19.95
C LEU A 52 17.58 17.90 -18.79
N VAL A 53 16.58 18.74 -19.07
CA VAL A 53 15.62 19.19 -18.04
C VAL A 53 14.69 18.06 -17.61
N ALA A 54 14.21 17.23 -18.55
CA ALA A 54 13.40 16.06 -18.22
C ALA A 54 14.17 15.09 -17.30
N TYR A 55 15.45 14.86 -17.59
CA TYR A 55 16.32 14.02 -16.77
C TYR A 55 16.58 14.61 -15.38
N ALA A 56 16.84 15.90 -15.28
CA ALA A 56 17.03 16.58 -14.00
C ALA A 56 15.77 16.50 -13.11
N LEU A 57 14.58 16.74 -13.70
CA LEU A 57 13.30 16.60 -13.01
C LEU A 57 13.04 15.15 -12.57
N PHE A 58 13.44 14.17 -13.39
CA PHE A 58 13.31 12.76 -13.06
C PHE A 58 14.22 12.33 -11.90
N ILE A 59 15.51 12.73 -11.92
CA ILE A 59 16.43 12.53 -10.78
C ILE A 59 15.86 13.15 -9.52
N PHE A 60 15.33 14.37 -9.63
CA PHE A 60 14.72 15.06 -8.51
C PHE A 60 13.53 14.28 -7.94
N ALA A 61 12.67 13.72 -8.80
CA ALA A 61 11.57 12.86 -8.37
C ALA A 61 12.05 11.58 -7.65
N ILE A 62 13.09 10.91 -8.15
CA ILE A 62 13.67 9.73 -7.48
C ILE A 62 14.29 10.11 -6.13
N GLY A 63 15.06 11.19 -6.08
CA GLY A 63 15.70 11.66 -4.84
C GLY A 63 14.66 11.99 -3.77
N THR A 64 13.52 12.51 -4.20
CA THR A 64 12.39 12.84 -3.34
C THR A 64 11.74 11.59 -2.72
N ASP A 65 11.52 10.52 -3.50
CA ASP A 65 10.99 9.24 -3.01
C ASP A 65 11.93 8.54 -2.02
N LEU A 66 13.25 8.57 -2.29
CA LEU A 66 14.25 7.99 -1.39
C LEU A 66 14.32 8.75 -0.06
N ALA A 67 14.21 10.09 -0.11
CA ALA A 67 14.17 10.93 1.08
C ALA A 67 12.92 10.64 1.92
N ASP A 68 11.75 10.47 1.30
CA ASP A 68 10.50 10.08 1.97
C ASP A 68 10.61 8.74 2.66
N GLY A 69 11.14 7.74 1.96
CA GLY A 69 11.34 6.40 2.51
C GLY A 69 12.26 6.40 3.73
N TYR A 70 13.30 7.24 3.73
CA TYR A 70 14.20 7.39 4.86
C TYR A 70 13.52 8.08 6.05
N ILE A 71 12.81 9.18 5.81
CA ILE A 71 12.12 9.97 6.83
C ILE A 71 10.97 9.15 7.45
N ALA A 72 10.19 8.45 6.64
CA ALA A 72 9.08 7.62 7.10
C ALA A 72 9.55 6.46 7.99
N ARG A 73 10.68 5.80 7.65
CA ARG A 73 11.30 4.75 8.46
C ARG A 73 11.79 5.29 9.80
N LYS A 74 12.41 6.47 9.81
CA LYS A 74 12.89 7.11 11.04
C LYS A 74 11.75 7.54 11.96
N LEU A 75 10.58 7.84 11.38
CA LEU A 75 9.42 8.33 12.11
C LEU A 75 8.45 7.24 12.55
N ASN A 76 8.53 5.98 12.11
CA ASN A 76 7.53 4.94 12.44
C ASN A 76 6.07 5.40 12.22
N SER A 77 5.83 6.27 11.24
CA SER A 77 4.53 6.90 11.00
C SER A 77 3.95 6.38 9.70
N THR A 78 3.48 5.14 9.72
CA THR A 78 2.80 4.51 8.59
C THR A 78 1.29 4.60 8.80
N SER A 79 0.65 5.61 8.21
CA SER A 79 -0.81 5.72 8.19
C SER A 79 -1.38 4.89 7.03
N LYS A 80 -2.45 4.13 7.27
CA LYS A 80 -3.18 3.38 6.23
C LYS A 80 -3.66 4.27 5.09
N LEU A 81 -4.07 5.49 5.42
CA LEU A 81 -4.58 6.48 4.47
C LEU A 81 -3.44 7.05 3.61
N GLY A 82 -2.30 7.36 4.23
CA GLY A 82 -1.09 7.82 3.53
C GLY A 82 -0.56 6.77 2.56
N ALA A 83 -0.51 5.49 2.96
CA ALA A 83 -0.07 4.40 2.08
C ALA A 83 -0.98 4.21 0.85
N TYR A 84 -2.29 4.45 1.00
CA TYR A 84 -3.22 4.39 -0.13
C TYR A 84 -3.04 5.58 -1.09
N LEU A 85 -2.85 6.79 -0.55
CA LEU A 85 -2.59 7.99 -1.34
C LEU A 85 -1.26 7.88 -2.10
N ASP A 86 -0.21 7.39 -1.44
CA ASP A 86 1.11 7.14 -2.01
C ASP A 86 1.02 6.21 -3.24
N ALA A 87 0.41 5.03 -3.08
CA ALA A 87 0.20 4.09 -4.18
C ALA A 87 -0.66 4.67 -5.32
N THR A 88 -1.61 5.54 -4.99
CA THR A 88 -2.47 6.21 -5.99
C THR A 88 -1.69 7.24 -6.78
N ILE A 89 -0.90 8.09 -6.11
CA ILE A 89 -0.08 9.13 -6.73
C ILE A 89 0.99 8.51 -7.61
N ASP A 90 1.65 7.44 -7.15
CA ASP A 90 2.66 6.72 -7.92
C ASP A 90 2.10 6.12 -9.21
N PHE A 91 0.86 5.61 -9.15
CA PHE A 91 0.13 5.13 -10.32
C PHE A 91 -0.16 6.27 -11.31
N PHE A 92 -0.65 7.41 -10.84
CA PHE A 92 -0.91 8.57 -11.71
C PHE A 92 0.37 9.11 -12.34
N PHE A 93 1.45 9.22 -11.56
CA PHE A 93 2.75 9.64 -12.06
C PHE A 93 3.25 8.71 -13.17
N SER A 94 3.28 7.41 -12.89
CA SER A 94 3.75 6.42 -13.86
C SER A 94 2.87 6.40 -15.11
N SER A 95 1.55 6.38 -14.93
CA SER A 95 0.59 6.35 -16.04
C SER A 95 0.70 7.60 -16.91
N GLY A 96 0.84 8.79 -16.32
CA GLY A 96 1.02 10.04 -17.06
C GLY A 96 2.27 10.02 -17.95
N MET A 97 3.38 9.45 -17.45
CA MET A 97 4.60 9.30 -18.24
C MET A 97 4.48 8.25 -19.35
N TYR A 98 3.89 7.10 -19.06
CA TYR A 98 3.65 6.10 -20.11
C TYR A 98 2.69 6.61 -21.18
N ILE A 99 1.69 7.42 -20.82
CA ILE A 99 0.82 8.11 -21.79
C ILE A 99 1.64 9.03 -22.70
N ALA A 100 2.54 9.84 -22.12
CA ALA A 100 3.42 10.71 -22.90
C ALA A 100 4.29 9.90 -23.88
N PHE A 101 4.85 8.77 -23.45
CA PHE A 101 5.62 7.88 -24.33
C PHE A 101 4.77 7.25 -25.44
N ILE A 102 3.53 6.84 -25.14
CA ILE A 102 2.59 6.29 -26.13
C ILE A 102 2.26 7.33 -27.20
N ILE A 103 2.00 8.59 -26.81
CA ILE A 103 1.71 9.68 -27.74
C ILE A 103 2.89 9.94 -28.69
N ASN A 104 4.12 9.81 -28.18
CA ASN A 104 5.35 9.93 -28.96
C ASN A 104 5.71 8.65 -29.75
N GLY A 105 4.85 7.62 -29.74
CA GLY A 105 5.04 6.38 -30.51
C GLY A 105 6.10 5.42 -29.96
N ILE A 106 6.59 5.63 -28.73
CA ILE A 106 7.62 4.80 -28.09
C ILE A 106 7.06 3.47 -27.62
N TYR A 107 5.85 3.51 -27.05
CA TYR A 107 5.15 2.33 -26.52
C TYR A 107 3.80 2.15 -27.19
N SER A 108 3.35 0.90 -27.24
CA SER A 108 2.03 0.59 -27.77
C SER A 108 0.93 0.85 -26.72
N PRO A 109 -0.27 1.32 -27.13
CA PRO A 109 -1.34 1.70 -26.19
C PRO A 109 -1.81 0.61 -25.23
N TRP A 110 -1.64 -0.67 -25.58
CA TRP A 110 -2.06 -1.79 -24.72
C TRP A 110 -1.29 -1.88 -23.40
N ILE A 111 -0.09 -1.28 -23.31
CA ILE A 111 0.67 -1.23 -22.05
C ILE A 111 -0.11 -0.47 -20.98
N LEU A 112 -0.86 0.57 -21.36
CA LEU A 112 -1.67 1.34 -20.41
C LEU A 112 -2.82 0.49 -19.82
N LEU A 113 -3.41 -0.40 -20.63
CA LEU A 113 -4.42 -1.34 -20.15
C LEU A 113 -3.86 -2.29 -19.10
N ILE A 114 -2.62 -2.75 -19.30
CA ILE A 114 -1.93 -3.61 -18.34
C ILE A 114 -1.67 -2.86 -17.03
N ILE A 115 -1.10 -1.66 -17.10
CA ILE A 115 -0.84 -0.82 -15.93
C ILE A 115 -2.14 -0.57 -15.15
N ALA A 116 -3.21 -0.18 -15.85
CA ALA A 116 -4.53 0.03 -15.26
C ALA A 116 -5.13 -1.26 -14.64
N SER A 117 -4.91 -2.42 -15.24
CA SER A 117 -5.41 -3.70 -14.72
C SER A 117 -4.81 -4.06 -13.36
N ILE A 118 -3.55 -3.72 -13.09
CA ILE A 118 -2.91 -4.00 -11.81
C ILE A 118 -3.41 -3.04 -10.73
N PHE A 119 -3.63 -1.78 -11.10
CA PHE A 119 -4.18 -0.79 -10.18
C PHE A 119 -5.62 -1.12 -9.79
N SER A 120 -6.45 -1.56 -10.75
CA SER A 120 -7.81 -2.00 -10.44
C SER A 120 -7.82 -3.21 -9.52
N GLN A 121 -6.97 -4.21 -9.76
CA GLN A 121 -6.79 -5.34 -8.86
C GLN A 121 -6.35 -4.92 -7.44
N PHE A 122 -5.48 -3.90 -7.32
CA PHE A 122 -5.07 -3.35 -6.02
C PHE A 122 -6.27 -2.73 -5.27
N ILE A 123 -7.09 -1.95 -5.96
CA ILE A 123 -8.31 -1.36 -5.37
C ILE A 123 -9.28 -2.47 -4.94
N ILE A 124 -9.55 -3.43 -5.81
CA ILE A 124 -10.49 -4.54 -5.54
C ILE A 124 -10.06 -5.32 -4.29
N LEU A 125 -8.78 -5.67 -4.18
CA LEU A 125 -8.25 -6.41 -3.04
C LEU A 125 -8.41 -5.62 -1.73
N ASN A 126 -8.07 -4.33 -1.74
CA ASN A 126 -8.21 -3.46 -0.56
C ASN A 126 -9.68 -3.32 -0.12
N VAL A 127 -10.61 -3.15 -1.08
CA VAL A 127 -12.05 -3.06 -0.80
C VAL A 127 -12.59 -4.38 -0.24
N TYR A 128 -12.17 -5.52 -0.81
CA TYR A 128 -12.69 -6.84 -0.43
C TYR A 128 -12.24 -7.27 0.96
N VAL A 129 -10.97 -7.07 1.31
CA VAL A 129 -10.40 -7.62 2.55
C VAL A 129 -10.55 -6.66 3.74
N LYS A 130 -10.92 -5.39 3.51
CA LYS A 130 -11.08 -4.33 4.55
C LYS A 130 -9.89 -4.18 5.51
N LYS A 131 -8.75 -4.79 5.18
CA LYS A 131 -7.44 -4.64 5.83
C LYS A 131 -6.45 -4.21 4.75
N THR A 132 -5.61 -3.24 5.09
CA THR A 132 -4.47 -2.83 4.26
C THR A 132 -3.43 -3.93 4.30
N ILE A 133 -3.51 -4.86 3.37
CA ILE A 133 -2.51 -5.93 3.23
C ILE A 133 -1.35 -5.34 2.45
N TYR A 134 -0.17 -5.45 3.05
CA TYR A 134 1.07 -5.15 2.37
C TYR A 134 1.31 -6.24 1.32
N ASP A 135 1.06 -5.93 0.05
CA ASP A 135 1.37 -6.79 -1.09
C ASP A 135 2.78 -6.45 -1.58
N PRO A 136 3.80 -7.28 -1.28
CA PRO A 136 5.19 -7.00 -1.67
C PRO A 136 5.33 -6.90 -3.20
N ILE A 137 4.51 -7.61 -3.97
CA ILE A 137 4.59 -7.64 -5.44
C ILE A 137 4.10 -6.34 -6.05
N GLY A 138 3.06 -5.73 -5.47
CA GLY A 138 2.61 -4.39 -5.86
C GLY A 138 3.70 -3.33 -5.71
N LYS A 139 4.53 -3.45 -4.67
CA LYS A 139 5.66 -2.53 -4.44
C LYS A 139 6.75 -2.68 -5.51
N TYR A 140 7.17 -3.92 -5.81
CA TYR A 140 8.17 -4.17 -6.84
C TYR A 140 7.69 -3.73 -8.22
N TYR A 141 6.39 -3.89 -8.51
CA TYR A 141 5.79 -3.41 -9.76
C TYR A 141 5.90 -1.89 -9.91
N GLY A 142 5.55 -1.13 -8.86
CA GLY A 142 5.73 0.32 -8.84
C GLY A 142 7.18 0.73 -9.09
N SER A 143 8.14 0.09 -8.42
CA SER A 143 9.57 0.33 -8.65
C SER A 143 10.00 0.01 -10.09
N LEU A 144 9.45 -1.06 -10.70
CA LEU A 144 9.72 -1.41 -12.09
C LEU A 144 9.19 -0.36 -13.06
N LEU A 145 7.99 0.18 -12.84
CA LEU A 145 7.44 1.26 -13.68
C LEU A 145 8.30 2.53 -13.60
N PHE A 146 8.68 2.93 -12.38
CA PHE A 146 9.57 4.08 -12.19
C PHE A 146 10.95 3.87 -12.83
N GLY A 147 11.56 2.69 -12.61
CA GLY A 147 12.83 2.33 -13.23
C GLY A 147 12.74 2.26 -14.75
N GLY A 148 11.62 1.76 -15.28
CA GLY A 148 11.32 1.72 -16.70
C GLY A 148 11.31 3.11 -17.32
N ILE A 149 10.58 4.07 -16.71
CA ILE A 149 10.59 5.48 -17.13
C ILE A 149 12.01 6.03 -17.18
N GLY A 150 12.82 5.77 -16.15
CA GLY A 150 14.21 6.23 -16.10
C GLY A 150 15.08 5.65 -17.20
N LEU A 151 14.98 4.34 -17.45
CA LEU A 151 15.70 3.67 -18.52
C LEU A 151 15.31 4.19 -19.89
N THR A 152 14.01 4.38 -20.15
CA THR A 152 13.48 4.93 -21.41
C THR A 152 13.97 6.34 -21.67
N LEU A 153 14.08 7.18 -20.62
CA LEU A 153 14.59 8.54 -20.74
C LEU A 153 16.11 8.59 -20.98
N LEU A 154 16.87 7.68 -20.35
CA LEU A 154 18.33 7.63 -20.46
C LEU A 154 18.82 7.04 -21.78
N PHE A 155 18.15 6.00 -22.25
CA PHE A 155 18.54 5.24 -23.43
C PHE A 155 17.33 5.10 -24.35
N PRO A 156 17.12 6.05 -25.28
CA PRO A 156 15.98 6.04 -26.20
C PRO A 156 16.15 5.02 -27.33
N ASP A 157 16.54 3.80 -26.99
CA ASP A 157 16.80 2.69 -27.92
C ASP A 157 15.65 1.68 -27.92
N GLN A 158 15.34 1.13 -29.09
CA GLN A 158 14.28 0.13 -29.25
C GLN A 158 14.46 -1.11 -28.37
N LEU A 159 15.72 -1.53 -28.15
CA LEU A 159 16.03 -2.66 -27.27
C LEU A 159 15.58 -2.38 -25.83
N VAL A 160 15.78 -1.16 -25.34
CA VAL A 160 15.38 -0.74 -24.00
C VAL A 160 13.86 -0.74 -23.88
N TYR A 161 13.15 -0.23 -24.89
CA TYR A 161 11.68 -0.24 -24.92
C TYR A 161 11.13 -1.67 -24.85
N ASN A 162 11.73 -2.59 -25.60
CA ASN A 162 11.33 -3.99 -25.58
C ASN A 162 11.60 -4.63 -24.20
N ILE A 163 12.77 -4.41 -23.60
CA ILE A 163 13.12 -4.93 -22.27
C ILE A 163 12.14 -4.42 -21.21
N VAL A 164 11.86 -3.12 -21.19
CA VAL A 164 10.89 -2.51 -20.27
C VAL A 164 9.50 -3.11 -20.47
N THR A 165 9.07 -3.27 -21.72
CA THR A 165 7.77 -3.88 -22.06
C THR A 165 7.67 -5.32 -21.56
N PHE A 166 8.70 -6.15 -21.80
CA PHE A 166 8.75 -7.51 -21.28
C PHE A 166 8.73 -7.55 -19.75
N GLY A 167 9.47 -6.64 -19.09
CA GLY A 167 9.45 -6.50 -17.63
C GLY A 167 8.05 -6.19 -17.08
N ILE A 168 7.32 -5.28 -17.72
CA ILE A 168 5.93 -4.94 -17.35
C ILE A 168 5.02 -6.15 -17.52
N VAL A 169 5.12 -6.88 -18.64
CA VAL A 169 4.28 -8.06 -18.91
C VAL A 169 4.55 -9.18 -17.89
N ILE A 170 5.83 -9.51 -17.66
CA ILE A 170 6.21 -10.57 -16.71
C ILE A 170 5.75 -10.24 -15.29
N SER A 171 5.97 -8.99 -14.85
CA SER A 171 5.54 -8.56 -13.52
C SER A 171 4.01 -8.53 -13.37
N THR A 172 3.28 -8.26 -14.45
CA THR A 172 1.82 -8.37 -14.47
C THR A 172 1.35 -9.80 -14.27
N LEU A 173 1.95 -10.75 -15.00
CA LEU A 173 1.64 -12.17 -14.83
C LEU A 173 1.93 -12.64 -13.40
N ALA A 174 3.09 -12.25 -12.85
CA ALA A 174 3.45 -12.54 -11.47
C ALA A 174 2.44 -11.94 -10.46
N SER A 175 2.02 -10.70 -10.68
CA SER A 175 0.99 -10.04 -9.85
C SER A 175 -0.34 -10.77 -9.90
N ILE A 176 -0.78 -11.21 -11.07
CA ILE A 176 -2.03 -11.98 -11.22
C ILE A 176 -1.94 -13.29 -10.45
N ILE A 177 -0.86 -14.05 -10.63
CA ILE A 177 -0.66 -15.33 -9.95
C ILE A 177 -0.69 -15.15 -8.42
N SER A 178 0.07 -14.19 -7.90
CA SER A 178 0.12 -13.97 -6.45
C SER A 178 -1.20 -13.50 -5.84
N ARG A 179 -1.99 -12.71 -6.58
CA ARG A 179 -3.29 -12.25 -6.09
C ARG A 179 -4.33 -13.37 -6.14
N LEU A 180 -4.25 -14.24 -7.14
CA LEU A 180 -5.07 -15.45 -7.21
C LEU A 180 -4.78 -16.40 -6.04
N THR A 181 -3.50 -16.68 -5.76
CA THR A 181 -3.14 -17.55 -4.62
C THR A 181 -3.60 -16.95 -3.29
N TYR A 182 -3.45 -15.64 -3.10
CA TYR A 182 -3.96 -14.94 -1.92
C TYR A 182 -5.49 -15.08 -1.77
N PHE A 183 -6.23 -14.90 -2.87
CA PHE A 183 -7.69 -15.01 -2.86
C PHE A 183 -8.17 -16.42 -2.50
N PHE A 184 -7.52 -17.46 -3.03
CA PHE A 184 -7.86 -18.85 -2.70
C PHE A 184 -7.54 -19.19 -1.24
N SER A 185 -6.39 -18.73 -0.72
CA SER A 185 -6.03 -18.92 0.68
C SER A 185 -7.04 -18.26 1.62
N TYR A 186 -7.44 -17.01 1.33
CA TYR A 186 -8.44 -16.28 2.11
C TYR A 186 -9.82 -16.94 2.08
N LYS A 187 -10.26 -17.41 0.90
CA LYS A 187 -11.55 -18.12 0.77
C LYS A 187 -11.55 -19.44 1.56
N LYS A 188 -10.43 -20.17 1.57
CA LYS A 188 -10.28 -21.42 2.31
C LYS A 188 -10.42 -21.19 3.81
N GLU A 189 -9.71 -20.20 4.34
CA GLU A 189 -9.72 -19.83 5.77
C GLU A 189 -11.12 -19.39 6.24
N LYS A 190 -11.79 -18.55 5.46
CA LYS A 190 -13.16 -18.11 5.75
C LYS A 190 -14.16 -19.27 5.75
N ASN A 191 -14.06 -20.18 4.79
CA ASN A 191 -14.94 -21.34 4.72
C ASN A 191 -14.70 -22.32 5.87
N SER A 192 -13.46 -22.56 6.30
CA SER A 192 -13.18 -23.39 7.48
C SER A 192 -13.75 -22.77 8.75
N PHE A 193 -13.70 -21.45 8.91
CA PHE A 193 -14.27 -20.76 10.06
C PHE A 193 -15.80 -20.91 10.13
N ILE A 194 -16.49 -20.77 8.99
CA ILE A 194 -17.95 -20.97 8.92
C ILE A 194 -18.33 -22.41 9.28
N LEU A 195 -17.58 -23.40 8.80
CA LEU A 195 -17.83 -24.81 9.11
C LEU A 195 -17.61 -25.15 10.59
N ILE A 196 -16.62 -24.54 11.24
CA ILE A 196 -16.42 -24.70 12.69
C ILE A 196 -17.59 -24.06 13.45
N GLN A 197 -18.06 -22.90 13.01
CA GLN A 197 -19.17 -22.20 13.68
C GLN A 197 -20.51 -22.93 13.55
N ASP A 198 -20.77 -23.56 12.40
CA ASP A 198 -22.01 -24.33 12.17
C ASP A 198 -22.02 -25.70 12.89
N ASN A 199 -20.84 -26.27 13.18
CA ASN A 199 -20.70 -27.54 13.92
C ASN A 199 -20.51 -27.38 15.43
N LEU A 200 -20.55 -26.16 15.98
CA LEU A 200 -20.59 -25.98 17.43
C LEU A 200 -21.93 -26.53 17.97
N PRO A 201 -21.93 -27.39 19.01
CA PRO A 201 -23.17 -27.89 19.58
C PRO A 201 -24.04 -26.70 20.00
N ARG A 202 -25.28 -26.63 19.48
CA ARG A 202 -26.27 -25.65 19.95
C ARG A 202 -26.58 -25.98 21.41
N ILE A 203 -25.84 -25.36 22.32
CA ILE A 203 -26.18 -25.40 23.74
C ILE A 203 -27.54 -24.72 23.86
N SER A 204 -28.59 -25.50 24.07
CA SER A 204 -29.92 -25.00 24.41
C SER A 204 -29.84 -24.37 25.79
N VAL A 205 -29.47 -23.09 25.84
CA VAL A 205 -29.47 -22.29 27.07
C VAL A 205 -30.92 -22.16 27.51
N GLY A 206 -31.25 -22.88 28.59
CA GLY A 206 -32.51 -22.73 29.33
C GLY A 206 -32.72 -21.29 29.75
N ASN A 207 -33.99 -20.91 29.83
CA ASN A 207 -34.54 -19.56 29.92
C ASN A 207 -34.21 -18.82 31.24
N ASP A 208 -32.93 -18.60 31.54
CA ASP A 208 -32.47 -17.80 32.68
C ASP A 208 -31.60 -16.63 32.17
N ASN A 209 -32.19 -15.42 32.22
CA ASN A 209 -31.67 -14.18 31.64
C ASN A 209 -30.30 -13.71 32.18
N THR A 210 -29.78 -14.30 33.25
CA THR A 210 -28.47 -13.96 33.85
C THR A 210 -27.30 -14.73 33.24
N ASN A 211 -27.52 -15.94 32.70
CA ASN A 211 -26.44 -16.79 32.17
C ASN A 211 -26.08 -16.46 30.71
N GLN A 212 -26.98 -15.85 29.94
CA GLN A 212 -26.72 -15.46 28.54
C GLN A 212 -25.66 -14.35 28.42
N THR A 213 -25.63 -13.40 29.35
CA THR A 213 -24.68 -12.27 29.33
C THR A 213 -23.26 -12.70 29.69
N LEU A 214 -23.12 -13.65 30.61
CA LEU A 214 -21.83 -14.21 31.03
C LEU A 214 -21.21 -15.12 29.97
N LEU A 215 -22.01 -15.99 29.33
CA LEU A 215 -21.54 -16.84 28.23
C LEU A 215 -21.14 -16.02 26.99
N ARG A 216 -21.86 -14.92 26.69
CA ARG A 216 -21.49 -14.02 25.60
C ARG A 216 -20.18 -13.28 25.88
N ASN A 217 -19.91 -12.94 27.14
CA ASN A 217 -18.65 -12.31 27.54
C ASN A 217 -17.49 -13.31 27.58
N CYS A 218 -17.70 -14.57 27.96
CA CYS A 218 -16.66 -15.62 27.88
C CYS A 218 -16.30 -15.98 26.44
N LEU A 219 -17.28 -16.12 25.55
CA LEU A 219 -17.02 -16.35 24.13
C LEU A 219 -16.35 -15.13 23.46
N TYR A 220 -16.60 -13.92 23.96
CA TYR A 220 -15.93 -12.70 23.48
C TYR A 220 -14.50 -12.57 24.04
N SER A 221 -14.25 -12.98 25.30
CA SER A 221 -12.90 -13.01 25.86
C SER A 221 -12.03 -14.09 25.23
N ASP A 222 -12.60 -15.26 24.90
CA ASP A 222 -11.93 -16.31 24.14
C ASP A 222 -11.68 -15.89 22.69
N TRP A 223 -12.57 -15.09 22.09
CA TRP A 223 -12.35 -14.49 20.77
C TRP A 223 -11.20 -13.49 20.76
N ILE A 224 -11.06 -12.65 21.80
CA ILE A 224 -9.91 -11.73 21.96
C ILE A 224 -8.63 -12.52 22.24
N LEU A 225 -8.69 -13.59 23.05
CA LEU A 225 -7.54 -14.46 23.32
C LEU A 225 -7.10 -15.22 22.08
N LEU A 226 -8.02 -15.76 21.28
CA LEU A 226 -7.72 -16.41 20.00
C LEU A 226 -7.12 -15.43 19.00
N GLN A 227 -7.64 -14.21 18.92
CA GLN A 227 -7.07 -13.16 18.05
C GLN A 227 -5.70 -12.65 18.54
N SER A 228 -5.42 -12.78 19.85
CA SER A 228 -4.09 -12.53 20.43
C SER A 228 -3.11 -13.68 20.18
N ILE A 229 -3.57 -14.93 20.17
CA ILE A 229 -2.76 -16.13 19.87
C ILE A 229 -2.44 -16.18 18.37
N GLU A 230 -3.37 -15.81 17.49
CA GLU A 230 -3.17 -15.70 16.04
C GLU A 230 -2.15 -14.61 15.67
N ASN A 231 -2.13 -13.49 16.40
CA ASN A 231 -1.10 -12.45 16.27
C ASN A 231 0.28 -12.90 16.80
N LEU A 232 0.33 -13.85 17.74
CA LEU A 232 1.58 -14.42 18.27
C LEU A 232 2.17 -15.48 17.32
N GLU A 233 1.34 -16.35 16.73
CA GLU A 233 1.79 -17.37 15.76
C GLU A 233 2.28 -16.78 14.43
N VAL A 234 1.64 -15.71 13.94
CA VAL A 234 2.11 -14.99 12.75
C VAL A 234 3.47 -14.32 12.99
N HIS A 235 3.80 -13.95 14.24
CA HIS A 235 5.09 -13.38 14.60
C HIS A 235 6.20 -14.43 14.82
N THR A 236 5.87 -15.63 15.30
CA THR A 236 6.85 -16.72 15.47
C THR A 236 7.17 -17.43 14.15
N PHE A 237 6.22 -17.61 13.23
CA PHE A 237 6.52 -18.17 11.90
C PHE A 237 7.44 -17.26 11.07
N LYS A 238 7.29 -15.93 11.19
CA LYS A 238 8.14 -14.96 10.49
C LYS A 238 9.58 -14.89 11.02
N LYS A 239 9.86 -15.47 12.20
CA LYS A 239 11.19 -15.50 12.83
C LYS A 239 11.98 -16.78 12.49
N LEU A 240 11.29 -17.84 12.04
CA LEU A 240 11.91 -19.10 11.62
C LEU A 240 12.33 -19.10 10.14
N ASP A 241 11.64 -18.35 9.27
CA ASP A 241 12.02 -18.22 7.85
C ASP A 241 13.14 -17.19 7.58
N ALA A 242 13.66 -16.53 8.62
CA ALA A 242 14.73 -15.53 8.51
C ALA A 242 16.14 -16.07 8.84
N HIS A 243 16.26 -17.36 9.16
CA HIS A 243 17.55 -17.99 9.54
C HIS A 243 17.84 -19.34 8.86
N THR A 244 17.23 -19.61 7.70
CA THR A 244 17.68 -20.68 6.79
C THR A 244 17.83 -20.16 5.38
#